data_AF-A0A6J5ZVC2-F1
#
_entry.id   AF-A0A6J5ZVC2-F1
#
_cell.length_a   1.000
_cell.length_b   1.000
_cell.length_c   1.000
_cell.angle_alpha   90.00
_cell.angle_beta   90.00
_cell.angle_gamma   90.00
#
_symmetry.space_group_name_H-M   'P 1'
#
loop_
_entity.id
_entity.type
_entity.pdbx_description
1 polymer ?
#
loop_
_entity_poly.entity_id
_entity_poly.type
_entity_poly.pdbx_seq_one_letter_code
_entity_poly.pdbx_strand_id
1 'polypeptide(L)' 'MTPADLDRLSSPHGCLFVGSPAEIIDKILYEHELFGHQRFMAQLDIGGLPYASVARSIELLATEVLPEVQKALTIEIY' A
#
# COMPACT_ATOMS: atom_id res chain seq x y z
N MET A 1 -16.11 10.42 -9.36
CA MET A 1 -15.91 9.02 -8.97
C MET A 1 -17.19 8.56 -8.29
N THR A 2 -17.82 7.50 -8.79
CA THR A 2 -18.98 6.87 -8.14
C THR A 2 -18.52 5.87 -7.06
N PRO A 3 -19.40 5.41 -6.15
CA PRO A 3 -19.05 4.33 -5.23
C PRO A 3 -18.58 3.05 -5.93
N ALA A 4 -19.26 2.65 -7.02
CA ALA A 4 -18.85 1.49 -7.81
C ALA A 4 -17.47 1.69 -8.48
N ASP A 5 -17.13 2.92 -8.88
CA ASP A 5 -15.78 3.22 -9.35
C ASP A 5 -14.76 3.04 -8.24
N LEU A 6 -15.05 3.50 -7.01
CA LEU A 6 -14.16 3.35 -5.87
C LEU A 6 -13.91 1.87 -5.58
N ASP A 7 -14.97 1.06 -5.47
CA ASP A 7 -14.86 -0.37 -5.18
C ASP A 7 -14.01 -1.10 -6.23
N ARG A 8 -14.19 -0.76 -7.51
CA ARG A 8 -13.38 -1.31 -8.59
C ARG A 8 -11.92 -0.89 -8.48
N LEU A 9 -11.66 0.38 -8.18
CA LEU A 9 -10.30 0.93 -8.08
C LEU A 9 -9.56 0.45 -6.82
N SER A 10 -10.26 0.17 -5.72
CA SER A 10 -9.69 -0.40 -4.49
C SER A 10 -9.66 -1.92 -4.46
N SER A 11 -10.19 -2.60 -5.48
CA SER A 11 -10.10 -4.06 -5.61
C SER A 11 -8.64 -4.56 -5.63
N PRO A 12 -8.37 -5.86 -5.41
CA PRO A 12 -7.02 -6.41 -5.37
C PRO A 12 -6.16 -6.09 -6.61
N HIS A 13 -6.79 -5.92 -7.79
CA HIS A 13 -6.11 -5.59 -9.04
C HIS A 13 -6.37 -4.15 -9.53
N GLY A 14 -7.05 -3.32 -8.73
CA GLY A 14 -7.25 -1.90 -9.02
C GLY A 14 -6.01 -1.06 -8.70
N CYS A 15 -6.01 0.25 -8.99
CA CYS A 15 -4.84 1.10 -8.75
C CYS A 15 -4.78 1.78 -7.38
N LEU A 16 -5.86 1.72 -6.58
CA LEU A 16 -5.89 2.34 -5.26
C LEU A 16 -5.43 1.34 -4.19
N PHE A 17 -4.47 1.77 -3.37
CA PHE A 17 -4.00 1.06 -2.20
C PHE A 17 -4.84 1.46 -0.98
N VAL A 18 -6.01 0.83 -0.84
CA VAL A 18 -6.97 1.10 0.24
C VAL A 18 -7.44 -0.25 0.80
N GLY A 19 -7.24 -0.46 2.10
CA GLY A 19 -7.61 -1.70 2.77
C GLY A 19 -6.85 -1.91 4.08
N SER A 20 -6.89 -3.14 4.58
CA SER A 20 -6.08 -3.63 5.69
C SER A 20 -4.60 -3.75 5.30
N PRO A 21 -3.66 -3.76 6.27
CA PRO A 21 -2.24 -4.00 5.99
C PRO A 21 -1.98 -5.26 5.16
N ALA A 22 -2.70 -6.36 5.42
CA ALA A 22 -2.59 -7.60 4.65
C ALA A 22 -2.94 -7.41 3.17
N GLU A 23 -4.06 -6.74 2.87
CA GLU A 23 -4.47 -6.44 1.48
C GLU A 23 -3.46 -5.54 0.77
N ILE A 24 -2.85 -4.59 1.49
CA ILE A 24 -1.80 -3.72 0.96
C ILE A 24 -0.53 -4.53 0.65
N ILE A 25 -0.11 -5.43 1.55
CA ILE A 25 1.05 -6.32 1.34
C ILE A 25 0.84 -7.18 0.09
N ASP A 26 -0.30 -7.88 0.02
CA ASP A 26 -0.62 -8.77 -1.11
C ASP A 26 -0.56 -8.02 -2.44
N LYS A 27 -1.06 -6.78 -2.44
CA LYS A 27 -1.08 -5.94 -3.64
C LYS A 27 0.30 -5.43 -4.05
N ILE A 28 1.15 -5.04 -3.10
CA ILE A 28 2.55 -4.67 -3.37
C ILE A 28 3.29 -5.85 -3.99
N LEU A 29 3.13 -7.05 -3.40
CA LEU A 29 3.79 -8.26 -3.89
C LEU A 29 3.28 -8.68 -5.26
N TYR A 30 1.97 -8.58 -5.49
CA TYR A 30 1.37 -8.80 -6.81
C TYR A 30 1.96 -7.86 -7.87
N GLU A 31 1.99 -6.55 -7.60
CA GLU A 31 2.60 -5.59 -8.53
C GLU A 31 4.12 -5.79 -8.68
N HIS A 32 4.79 -6.32 -7.66
CA HIS A 32 6.21 -6.66 -7.74
C HIS A 32 6.43 -7.87 -8.65
N GLU A 33 5.60 -8.90 -8.57
CA GLU A 33 5.65 -10.05 -9.47
C GLU A 33 5.44 -9.62 -10.94
N LEU A 34 4.51 -8.69 -11.18
CA LEU A 34 4.21 -8.22 -12.54
C LEU A 34 5.30 -7.32 -13.13
N PHE A 35 5.84 -6.40 -12.34
CA PHE A 35 6.68 -5.31 -12.85
C PHE A 35 8.14 -5.38 -12.39
N GLY A 36 8.44 -6.21 -11.40
CA GLY A 36 9.76 -6.29 -10.78
C GLY A 36 10.20 -4.96 -10.18
N HIS A 37 9.30 -4.17 -9.59
CA HIS A 37 9.64 -2.85 -9.07
C HIS A 37 10.44 -2.94 -7.75
N GLN A 38 11.50 -2.14 -7.60
CA GLN A 38 12.34 -2.16 -6.38
C GLN A 38 11.91 -1.13 -5.33
N ARG A 39 11.00 -0.23 -5.69
CA ARG A 39 10.55 0.86 -4.82
C ARG A 39 9.05 1.02 -4.92
N PHE A 40 8.39 0.98 -3.77
CA PHE A 40 7.00 1.38 -3.61
C PHE A 40 6.94 2.81 -3.06
N MET A 41 6.09 3.65 -3.66
CA MET A 41 5.86 5.03 -3.20
C MET A 41 4.36 5.25 -3.03
N ALA A 42 3.95 5.66 -1.83
CA ALA A 42 2.55 5.92 -1.52
C ALA A 42 2.28 7.42 -1.37
N GLN A 43 1.22 7.89 -2.02
CA GLN A 43 0.65 9.21 -1.76
C GLN A 43 -0.51 9.05 -0.76
N LEU A 44 -0.27 9.48 0.49
CA LEU A 44 -1.22 9.25 1.59
C LEU A 44 -2.21 10.39 1.82
N ASP A 45 -1.87 11.60 1.36
CA ASP A 45 -2.71 12.78 1.50
C ASP A 45 -2.89 13.47 0.14
N ILE A 46 -4.15 13.80 -0.15
CA ILE A 46 -4.57 14.61 -1.27
C ILE A 46 -5.62 15.59 -0.73
N GLY A 47 -5.23 16.84 -0.52
CA GLY A 47 -6.17 17.91 -0.16
C GLY A 47 -6.31 18.19 1.34
N GLY A 48 -5.38 17.73 2.18
CA GLY A 48 -5.28 18.17 3.58
C GLY A 48 -6.07 17.30 4.54
N LEU A 49 -5.85 15.99 4.49
CA LEU A 49 -6.41 15.05 5.47
C LEU A 49 -5.98 15.40 6.90
N PRO A 50 -6.79 15.05 7.92
CA PRO A 50 -6.38 15.22 9.31
C PRO A 50 -5.04 14.52 9.57
N TYR A 51 -4.11 15.23 10.22
CA TYR A 51 -2.76 14.74 10.51
C TYR A 51 -2.78 13.35 11.17
N ALA A 52 -3.68 13.11 12.13
CA ALA A 52 -3.78 11.84 12.83
C ALA A 52 -4.05 10.66 11.89
N SER A 53 -4.84 10.86 10.83
CA SER A 53 -5.12 9.83 9.83
C SER A 53 -3.88 9.53 8.99
N VAL A 54 -3.16 10.57 8.55
CA VAL A 54 -1.93 10.42 7.77
C VAL A 54 -0.84 9.74 8.60
N ALA A 55 -0.64 10.20 9.85
CA ALA A 55 0.32 9.61 10.79
C ALA A 55 0.01 8.14 11.07
N ARG A 56 -1.27 7.78 11.24
CA ARG A 56 -1.68 6.37 11.40
C ARG A 56 -1.34 5.53 10.17
N SER A 57 -1.58 6.02 8.96
CA SER A 57 -1.22 5.30 7.73
C SER A 57 0.29 5.11 7.60
N ILE A 58 1.09 6.13 7.96
CA ILE A 58 2.55 6.02 7.99
C ILE A 58 2.99 4.94 8.99
N GLU A 59 2.42 4.94 10.19
CA GLU A 59 2.74 3.96 11.24
C GLU A 59 2.45 2.53 10.76
N LEU A 60 1.28 2.28 10.18
CA LEU A 60 0.91 0.97 9.65
C LEU A 60 1.83 0.52 8.51
N LEU A 61 2.21 1.45 7.62
CA LEU A 61 3.14 1.15 6.54
C LEU A 61 4.52 0.76 7.09
N ALA A 62 5.00 1.48 8.11
CA ALA A 62 6.32 1.24 8.70
C ALA A 62 6.37 -0.04 9.56
N THR A 63 5.32 -0.32 10.32
CA THR A 63 5.34 -1.37 11.36
C THR A 63 4.70 -2.68 10.94
N GLU A 64 3.72 -2.66 10.03
CA GLU A 64 3.02 -3.87 9.60
C GLU A 64 3.35 -4.25 8.14
N VAL A 65 3.34 -3.29 7.22
CA VAL A 65 3.48 -3.58 5.78
C VAL A 65 4.94 -3.81 5.38
N LEU A 66 5.82 -2.85 5.69
CA LEU A 66 7.22 -2.87 5.25
C LEU A 66 7.96 -4.16 5.67
N PRO A 67 7.88 -4.62 6.94
CA PRO A 67 8.60 -5.82 7.36
C PRO A 67 8.16 -7.09 6.62
N GLU A 68 6.85 -7.26 6.40
CA GLU A 68 6.33 -8.46 5.72
C GLU A 68 6.66 -8.47 4.23
N VAL A 69 6.62 -7.31 3.56
CA VAL A 69 7.07 -7.20 2.16
C VAL A 69 8.56 -7.52 2.04
N GLN A 70 9.40 -7.00 2.94
CA GLN A 70 10.84 -7.28 2.93
C GLN A 70 11.15 -8.75 3.17
N LYS A 71 10.45 -9.36 4.12
CA LYS A 71 10.56 -10.80 4.40
C LYS A 71 10.16 -11.64 3.20
N ALA A 72 9.07 -11.29 2.51
CA ALA A 72 8.63 -11.99 1.31
C ALA A 72 9.62 -11.86 0.15
N LEU A 73 10.28 -10.71 0.01
CA LEU A 73 11.23 -10.42 -1.07
C LEU A 73 12.70 -10.69 -0.71
N THR A 74 12.99 -11.15 0.51
CA THR A 74 14.36 -11.35 1.04
C THR A 74 15.24 -10.10 0.88
N ILE A 75 14.71 -8.93 1.21
CA ILE A 75 15.44 -7.67 1.14
C ILE A 75 16.13 -7.41 2.49
N GLU A 76 17.46 -7.45 2.52
CA GLU A 76 18.23 -6.95 3.66
C GLU A 76 18.37 -5.41 3.58
N ILE A 77 18.08 -4.71 4.67
CA ILE A 77 18.28 -3.26 4.76
C ILE A 77 19.76 -3.01 5.12
N TYR A 78 20.44 -2.22 4.30
CA TYR A 78 21.80 -1.71 4.56
C TYR A 78 21.80 -0.50 5.48
#